data_AF-A0A759RXT9-F1
#
_entry.id   AF-A0A759RXT9-F1
#
_cell.length_a   1.000
_cell.length_b   1.000
_cell.length_c   1.000
_cell.angle_alpha   90.00
_cell.angle_beta   90.00
_cell.angle_gamma   90.00
#
_symmetry.space_group_name_H-M   'P 1'
#
loop_
_entity.id
_entity.type
_entity.pdbx_description
1 polymer ?
#
loop_
_entity_poly.entity_id
_entity_poly.type
_entity_poly.pdbx_seq_one_letter_code
_entity_poly.pdbx_strand_id
1 'polypeptide(L)' 'MINVIARKGLRVPLEEHARRYITDSEPVAVSERSAYYQRRLREGDLRLAGGKASGSVKTPPAPTGENKA' A
#
# COMPACT_ATOMS: atom_id res chain seq x y z
N MET A 1 8.12 6.09 13.76
CA MET A 1 7.32 6.11 12.51
C MET A 1 8.13 5.39 11.45
N ILE A 2 7.49 4.58 10.62
CA ILE A 2 8.15 3.85 9.53
C ILE A 2 7.58 4.26 8.18
N ASN A 3 8.43 4.35 7.17
CA ASN A 3 8.00 4.58 5.79
C ASN A 3 7.73 3.23 5.14
N VAL A 4 6.50 3.06 4.65
CA VAL A 4 6.05 1.83 3.99
C VAL A 4 5.55 2.14 2.59
N ILE A 5 5.73 1.19 1.70
CA ILE A 5 5.24 1.23 0.32
C ILE A 5 4.47 -0.05 0.04
N ALA A 6 3.38 0.02 -0.72
CA ALA A 6 2.61 -1.16 -1.04
C ALA A 6 3.30 -2.02 -2.09
N ARG A 7 2.95 -3.30 -2.10
CA ARG A 7 3.30 -4.20 -3.20
C ARG A 7 2.72 -3.64 -4.50
N LYS A 8 3.48 -3.79 -5.59
CA LYS A 8 3.08 -3.33 -6.92
C LYS A 8 1.70 -3.86 -7.32
N GLY A 9 0.80 -2.95 -7.71
CA GLY A 9 -0.57 -3.27 -8.11
C GLY A 9 -1.54 -3.53 -6.95
N LEU A 10 -1.08 -3.35 -5.70
CA LEU A 10 -1.91 -3.43 -4.51
C LEU A 10 -2.15 -2.04 -3.93
N ARG A 11 -3.34 -1.83 -3.37
CA ARG A 11 -3.69 -0.62 -2.62
C ARG A 11 -4.03 -1.03 -1.21
N VAL A 12 -3.24 -0.55 -0.25
CA VAL A 12 -3.46 -0.83 1.17
C VAL A 12 -4.13 0.40 1.79
N PRO A 13 -5.36 0.30 2.33
CA PRO A 13 -6.01 1.45 2.95
C PRO A 13 -5.23 1.91 4.18
N LEU A 14 -5.19 3.23 4.41
CA LEU A 14 -4.64 3.78 5.65
C LEU A 14 -5.63 3.56 6.79
N GLU A 15 -5.13 3.07 7.92
CA GLU A 15 -5.92 2.85 9.13
C GLU A 15 -6.59 4.15 9.61
N GLU A 16 -5.86 5.27 9.59
CA GLU A 16 -6.34 6.57 10.07
C GLU A 16 -7.24 7.28 9.04
N HIS A 17 -7.12 6.91 7.76
CA HIS A 17 -7.80 7.60 6.66
C HIS A 17 -8.25 6.61 5.58
N ALA A 18 -9.46 6.07 5.74
CA ALA A 18 -10.03 5.08 4.82
C ALA A 18 -10.13 5.54 3.34
N ARG A 19 -10.10 6.86 3.07
CA ARG A 19 -10.10 7.42 1.71
C ARG A 19 -8.69 7.53 1.10
N ARG A 20 -7.63 7.30 1.88
CA ARG A 20 -6.25 7.33 1.43
C ARG A 20 -5.71 5.90 1.36
N TYR A 21 -4.85 5.66 0.38
CA TYR A 21 -4.26 4.36 0.14
C TYR A 21 -2.75 4.50 0.03
N ILE A 22 -2.04 3.53 0.59
CA ILE A 22 -0.62 3.30 0.35
C ILE A 22 -0.54 2.50 -0.95
N THR A 23 0.25 3.01 -1.89
CA THR A 23 0.47 2.40 -3.22
C THR A 23 1.95 2.11 -3.40
N ASP A 24 2.32 1.53 -4.56
CA ASP A 24 3.71 1.34 -4.95
C ASP A 24 4.38 2.60 -5.52
N SER A 25 3.67 3.74 -5.55
CA SER A 25 4.20 4.99 -6.13
C SER A 25 4.97 5.83 -5.13
N GLU A 26 4.41 6.03 -3.93
CA GLU A 26 4.99 6.92 -2.93
C GLU A 26 5.05 6.26 -1.56
N PRO A 27 6.20 6.36 -0.86
CA PRO A 27 6.32 5.87 0.49
C PRO A 27 5.50 6.73 1.45
N VAL A 28 4.73 6.08 2.31
CA VAL A 28 3.88 6.74 3.31
C VAL A 28 4.43 6.47 4.71
N ALA A 29 4.56 7.54 5.50
CA ALA A 29 4.91 7.43 6.90
C ALA A 29 3.70 6.93 7.70
N VAL A 30 3.88 5.82 8.41
CA VAL A 30 2.85 5.22 9.26
C VAL A 30 3.40 4.93 10.66
N SER A 31 2.48 4.73 11.60
CA SER A 31 2.85 4.33 12.96
C SER A 31 3.37 2.88 12.96
N GLU A 32 4.60 2.69 13.46
CA GLU A 32 5.21 1.38 13.63
C GLU A 32 4.51 0.52 14.68
N ARG A 33 3.77 1.15 15.59
CA ARG A 33 3.05 0.47 16.67
C ARG A 33 1.65 -0.01 16.27
N SER A 34 1.16 0.35 15.09
CA SER A 34 -0.14 -0.15 14.63
C SER A 34 0.00 -1.62 14.20
N ALA A 35 -0.85 -2.46 14.79
CA ALA A 35 -0.90 -3.89 14.49
C ALA A 35 -1.32 -4.16 13.04
N TYR A 36 -2.12 -3.26 12.44
CA TYR A 36 -2.54 -3.35 11.05
C TYR A 36 -1.34 -3.29 10.10
N TYR A 37 -0.49 -2.27 10.19
CA TYR A 37 0.66 -2.14 9.30
C TYR A 37 1.70 -3.24 9.54
N GLN A 38 1.90 -3.65 10.79
CA GLN A 38 2.76 -4.80 11.11
C GLN A 38 2.27 -6.09 10.45
N ARG A 39 0.95 -6.34 10.46
CA ARG A 39 0.36 -7.49 9.77
C ARG A 39 0.57 -7.40 8.26
N ARG A 40 0.29 -6.27 7.64
CA ARG A 40 0.49 -6.08 6.19
C ARG A 40 1.96 -6.22 5.77
N LEU A 41 2.91 -5.84 6.62
CA LEU A 41 4.34 -6.10 6.42
C LEU A 41 4.66 -7.60 6.49
N ARG A 42 4.07 -8.34 7.43
CA ARG A 42 4.23 -9.81 7.56
C ARG A 42 3.59 -10.58 6.40
N GLU A 43 2.43 -10.14 5.92
CA GLU A 43 1.75 -10.72 4.77
C GLU A 43 2.46 -10.39 3.44
N GLY A 44 3.35 -9.39 3.43
CA GLY A 44 4.08 -8.93 2.24
C GLY A 44 3.28 -7.96 1.35
N ASP A 45 2.15 -7.46 1.86
CA ASP A 45 1.36 -6.42 1.23
C ASP A 45 2.05 -5.05 1.29
N LEU A 46 2.82 -4.80 2.36
CA LEU A 46 3.64 -3.61 2.55
C LEU A 46 5.12 -3.99 2.62
N ARG A 47 5.98 -3.03 2.25
CA ARG A 47 7.44 -3.13 2.37
C ARG A 47 8.01 -1.86 2.98
N LEU A 48 9.06 -1.98 3.79
CA LEU A 48 9.79 -0.83 4.32
C LEU A 48 10.52 -0.09 3.18
N ALA A 49 10.27 1.22 3.06
CA ALA A 49 10.84 2.09 2.04
C ALA A 49 12.27 2.57 2.35
N GLY A 50 13.04 1.79 3.13
CA GLY A 50 14.36 2.15 3.67
C GLY A 50 15.56 1.48 2.99
N GLY A 51 15.35 0.67 1.95
CA GLY A 51 16.41 0.08 1.14
C GLY A 51 16.06 0.24 -0.33
N LYS A 52 16.92 0.93 -1.10
CA LYS A 52 16.69 1.26 -2.52
C LYS A 52 15.91 0.19 -3.29
N ALA A 53 14.70 0.51 -3.70
CA ALA A 53 13.98 -0.14 -4.80
C ALA A 53 13.15 0.99 -5.43
N SER A 54 13.60 1.69 -6.47
CA SER A 54 13.82 1.22 -7.85
C SER A 54 12.72 0.25 -8.28
N GLY A 55 11.78 0.74 -9.08
CA GLY A 55 10.76 -0.13 -9.66
C GLY A 55 9.50 0.56 -10.18
N SER A 56 9.63 1.72 -10.84
CA SER A 56 8.60 2.20 -11.75
C SER A 56 8.29 1.12 -12.78
N VAL A 57 7.09 0.54 -12.73
CA VAL A 57 6.53 -0.17 -13.87
C VAL A 57 5.03 0.08 -13.93
N LYS A 58 4.73 1.17 -14.65
CA LYS A 58 3.47 1.55 -15.29
C LYS A 58 2.63 0.32 -15.68
N THR A 59 1.42 0.19 -15.13
CA THR A 59 0.22 -0.39 -15.79
C THR A 59 -1.01 -0.10 -14.91
N PRO A 60 -1.86 0.87 -15.26
CA PRO A 60 -3.31 0.74 -15.09
C PRO A 60 -3.86 0.01 -16.34
N PRO A 61 -4.86 -0.90 -16.24
CA PRO A 61 -6.27 -0.44 -16.13
C PRO A 61 -7.21 -1.43 -15.34
N ALA A 62 -8.16 -0.94 -14.55
CA ALA A 62 -9.62 -0.78 -14.87
C ALA A 62 -10.48 -1.82 -14.11
N PRO A 63 -11.83 -1.76 -14.16
CA PRO A 63 -12.74 -0.65 -13.80
C PRO A 63 -13.82 -1.10 -12.80
N THR A 64 -14.67 -0.17 -12.37
CA THR A 64 -15.98 -0.40 -11.73
C THR A 64 -16.80 -1.46 -12.48
N GLY A 65 -17.25 -2.50 -11.78
CA GLY A 65 -18.24 -3.47 -12.26
C GLY A 65 -19.45 -3.47 -11.32
N GLU A 66 -20.48 -2.75 -11.73
CA GLU A 66 -21.86 -2.89 -11.27
C GLU A 66 -22.33 -4.33 -11.48
N ASN A 67 -22.82 -5.01 -10.44
CA ASN A 67 -23.50 -6.30 -10.57
C ASN A 67 -25.00 -6.13 -10.31
N LYS A 68 -25.77 -5.97 -11.41
CA LYS A 68 -27.21 -6.13 -11.42
C LYS A 68 -27.53 -7.44 -12.16
N ALA A 69 -28.15 -8.38 -11.44
CA ALA A 69 -28.87 -9.53 -11.98
C ALA A 69 -30.29 -9.49 -11.40
#